data_AF-A0AAV2LMN8-F1
#
_entry.id   AF-A0AAV2LMN8-F1
#
_cell.length_a   1.000
_cell.length_b   1.000
_cell.length_c   1.000
_cell.angle_alpha   90.00
_cell.angle_beta   90.00
_cell.angle_gamma   90.00
#
_symmetry.space_group_name_H-M   'P 1'
#
loop_
_entity.id
_entity.type
_entity.pdbx_description
1 polymer ?
#
loop_
_entity_poly.entity_id
_entity_poly.type
_entity_poly.pdbx_seq_one_letter_code
_entity_poly.pdbx_strand_id
1 'polypeptide(L)'
;MFGTLAEDGSRPSSERAKCSGIHKKMTQWLFLEEMAFVKDALETLQALSLFLQRRDATAVTANTEVDVAVRALGAMRQVDGTSAKRLHGEYEASETFKGVNVSQPSDRDKRKAEVFRSGFYTSLAENIQRRLDDNGIISASAALNPSNWPPDEDERILYGDEKLLAIQKKLAVDIGESNAILLKEFHELKCHGITGKATVYSKQ
;
A
#
# COMPACT_ATOMS: atom_id res chain seq x y z
N MET A 1 -26.46 -8.02 -18.96
CA MET A 1 -25.87 -7.61 -20.26
C MET A 1 -25.31 -8.80 -21.04
N PHE A 2 -24.32 -9.56 -20.56
CA PHE A 2 -23.82 -10.73 -21.32
C PHE A 2 -24.74 -11.96 -21.30
N GLY A 3 -25.50 -12.18 -20.22
CA GLY A 3 -26.52 -13.26 -20.16
C GLY A 3 -27.62 -13.05 -21.19
N THR A 4 -28.18 -11.84 -21.24
CA THR A 4 -29.18 -11.44 -22.24
C THR A 4 -28.66 -11.53 -23.68
N LEU A 5 -27.38 -11.22 -23.93
CA LEU A 5 -26.76 -11.37 -25.24
C LEU A 5 -26.49 -12.83 -25.64
N ALA A 6 -26.33 -13.72 -24.66
CA ALA A 6 -26.17 -15.15 -24.91
C ALA A 6 -27.49 -15.81 -25.35
N GLU A 7 -28.63 -15.24 -24.95
CA GLU A 7 -29.97 -15.74 -25.25
C GLU A 7 -30.59 -15.11 -26.51
N ASP A 8 -29.97 -14.06 -27.06
CA ASP A 8 -30.44 -13.31 -28.22
C ASP A 8 -30.42 -14.14 -29.52
N GLY A 9 -31.58 -14.72 -29.87
CA GLY A 9 -31.74 -15.56 -31.05
C GLY A 9 -31.47 -14.87 -32.40
N SER A 10 -31.38 -13.53 -32.43
CA SER A 10 -31.00 -12.79 -33.63
C SER A 10 -29.50 -12.85 -33.91
N ARG A 11 -28.68 -13.26 -32.93
CA ARG A 11 -27.23 -13.33 -33.05
C ARG A 11 -26.73 -14.69 -33.56
N PRO A 12 -25.60 -14.69 -34.30
CA PRO A 12 -24.90 -15.91 -34.67
C PRO A 12 -24.63 -16.81 -33.45
N SER A 13 -24.76 -18.12 -33.63
CA SER A 13 -24.52 -19.11 -32.57
C SER A 13 -23.11 -19.00 -31.96
N SER A 14 -22.11 -18.66 -32.77
CA SER A 14 -20.73 -18.45 -32.33
C SER A 14 -20.57 -17.25 -31.40
N GLU A 15 -21.35 -16.19 -31.61
CA GLU A 15 -21.33 -14.99 -30.79
C GLU A 15 -22.05 -15.22 -29.45
N ARG A 16 -23.22 -15.87 -29.51
CA ARG A 16 -23.94 -16.30 -28.30
C ARG A 16 -23.09 -17.21 -27.41
N ALA A 17 -22.35 -18.15 -28.01
CA ALA A 17 -21.44 -19.02 -27.27
C ALA A 17 -20.32 -18.24 -26.57
N LYS A 18 -19.75 -17.22 -27.22
CA LYS A 18 -18.76 -16.32 -26.61
C LYS A 18 -19.36 -15.54 -25.43
N CYS A 19 -20.53 -14.93 -25.62
CA CYS A 19 -21.22 -14.19 -24.56
C CYS A 19 -21.57 -15.08 -23.37
N SER A 20 -22.04 -16.30 -23.62
CA SER A 20 -22.32 -17.31 -22.58
C SER A 20 -21.06 -17.68 -21.80
N GLY A 21 -19.96 -17.93 -22.50
CA GLY A 21 -18.67 -18.25 -21.86
C GLY A 21 -18.14 -17.10 -20.99
N ILE A 22 -18.25 -15.86 -21.46
CA ILE A 22 -17.87 -14.66 -20.68
C ILE A 22 -18.77 -14.51 -19.47
N HIS A 23 -20.09 -14.60 -19.65
CA HIS A 23 -21.05 -14.53 -18.55
C HIS A 23 -20.72 -15.55 -17.47
N LYS A 24 -20.54 -16.82 -17.86
CA LYS A 24 -20.20 -17.90 -16.92
C LYS A 24 -18.93 -17.61 -16.13
N LYS A 25 -17.88 -17.05 -16.75
CA LYS A 25 -16.66 -16.64 -16.05
C LYS A 25 -16.89 -15.49 -15.09
N MET A 26 -17.62 -14.46 -15.51
CA MET A 26 -17.90 -13.28 -14.69
C MET A 26 -18.81 -13.58 -13.50
N THR A 27 -19.61 -14.64 -13.56
CA THR A 27 -20.45 -15.12 -12.46
C THR A 27 -19.80 -16.23 -11.64
N GLN A 28 -18.54 -16.60 -11.92
CA GLN A 28 -17.82 -17.56 -11.09
C GLN A 28 -17.43 -16.92 -9.77
N TRP A 29 -17.76 -17.59 -8.66
CA TRP A 29 -17.42 -17.12 -7.32
C TRP A 29 -15.92 -16.87 -7.17
N LEU A 30 -15.08 -17.83 -7.59
CA LEU A 30 -13.62 -17.69 -7.50
C LEU A 30 -13.10 -16.46 -8.24
N PHE A 31 -13.65 -16.18 -9.42
CA PHE A 31 -13.25 -15.01 -10.20
C PHE A 31 -13.65 -13.71 -9.48
N LEU A 32 -14.88 -13.64 -8.95
CA LEU A 32 -15.35 -12.47 -8.20
C LEU A 32 -14.53 -12.26 -6.92
N GLU A 33 -14.17 -13.34 -6.25
CA GLU A 33 -13.34 -13.35 -5.04
C GLU A 33 -11.94 -12.78 -5.34
N GLU A 34 -11.26 -13.28 -6.38
CA GLU A 34 -9.97 -12.76 -6.82
C GLU A 34 -10.06 -11.28 -7.22
N MET A 35 -11.13 -10.87 -7.90
CA MET A 35 -11.36 -9.47 -8.26
C MET A 35 -11.64 -8.59 -7.04
N ALA A 36 -12.29 -9.10 -6.00
CA ALA A 36 -12.50 -8.38 -4.76
C ALA A 36 -11.16 -8.09 -4.07
N PHE A 37 -10.26 -9.08 -4.00
CA PHE A 37 -8.91 -8.88 -3.45
C PHE A 37 -8.09 -7.89 -4.28
N VAL A 38 -8.15 -7.99 -5.61
CA VAL A 38 -7.48 -7.03 -6.49
C VAL A 38 -8.02 -5.61 -6.28
N LYS A 39 -9.33 -5.44 -6.11
CA LYS A 39 -9.94 -4.14 -5.85
C LYS A 39 -9.48 -3.55 -4.52
N ASP A 40 -9.46 -4.34 -3.45
CA ASP A 40 -9.00 -3.90 -2.12
C ASP A 40 -7.51 -3.50 -2.15
N ALA A 41 -6.68 -4.25 -2.87
CA ALA A 41 -5.29 -3.86 -3.12
C ALA A 41 -5.19 -2.54 -3.91
N LEU A 42 -5.98 -2.37 -4.97
CA LEU A 42 -5.97 -1.15 -5.78
C LEU A 42 -6.41 0.08 -5.00
N GLU A 43 -7.38 -0.03 -4.09
CA GLU A 43 -7.77 1.07 -3.20
C GLU A 43 -6.63 1.48 -2.27
N THR A 44 -5.91 0.50 -1.71
CA THR A 44 -4.72 0.77 -0.88
C THR A 44 -3.61 1.47 -1.69
N LEU A 45 -3.33 0.96 -2.90
CA LEU A 45 -2.34 1.55 -3.80
C LEU A 45 -2.75 2.94 -4.29
N GLN A 46 -4.04 3.16 -4.54
CA GLN A 46 -4.57 4.45 -4.95
C GLN A 46 -4.37 5.47 -3.83
N ALA A 47 -4.71 5.12 -2.58
CA ALA A 47 -4.51 6.00 -1.43
C ALA A 47 -3.04 6.41 -1.29
N LEU A 48 -2.12 5.44 -1.34
CA LEU A 48 -0.68 5.69 -1.29
C LEU A 48 -0.21 6.56 -2.47
N SER A 49 -0.63 6.23 -3.68
CA SER A 49 -0.25 6.98 -4.89
C SER A 49 -0.72 8.43 -4.84
N LEU A 50 -1.97 8.66 -4.42
CA LEU A 50 -2.51 10.01 -4.24
C LEU A 50 -1.77 10.78 -3.16
N PHE A 51 -1.36 10.12 -2.07
CA PHE A 51 -0.56 10.75 -1.03
C PHE A 51 0.82 11.18 -1.57
N LEU A 52 1.53 10.29 -2.26
CA LEU A 52 2.87 10.57 -2.80
C LEU A 52 2.88 11.66 -3.88
N GLN A 53 1.74 11.92 -4.51
CA GLN A 53 1.58 13.01 -5.49
C GLN A 53 1.32 14.38 -4.86
N ARG A 54 1.09 14.46 -3.54
CA ARG A 54 0.85 15.74 -2.89
C ARG A 54 2.13 16.57 -2.82
N ARG A 55 2.00 17.89 -2.93
CA ARG A 55 3.13 18.82 -2.88
C ARG A 55 3.80 18.91 -1.50
N ASP A 56 3.04 18.58 -0.45
CA ASP A 56 3.49 18.57 0.94
C ASP A 56 3.99 17.19 1.40
N ALA A 57 4.04 16.19 0.51
CA ALA A 57 4.59 14.88 0.84
C ALA A 57 6.11 14.98 1.06
N THR A 58 6.54 14.75 2.30
CA THR A 58 7.95 14.65 2.68
C THR A 58 8.39 13.19 2.76
N ALA A 59 9.71 12.94 2.76
CA ALA A 59 10.24 11.58 2.97
C ALA A 59 9.74 10.96 4.28
N VAL A 60 9.65 11.76 5.35
CA VAL A 60 9.18 11.34 6.68
C VAL A 60 7.72 10.90 6.64
N THR A 61 6.85 11.72 6.06
CA THR A 61 5.42 11.40 5.94
C THR A 61 5.18 10.27 4.94
N ALA A 62 5.99 10.20 3.87
CA ALA A 62 5.95 9.10 2.91
C ALA A 62 6.32 7.76 3.57
N ASN A 63 7.31 7.73 4.47
CA ASN A 63 7.64 6.52 5.23
C ASN A 63 6.45 6.00 6.02
N THR A 64 5.75 6.90 6.74
CA THR A 64 4.55 6.53 7.49
C THR A 64 3.46 5.96 6.58
N GLU A 65 3.20 6.59 5.44
CA GLU A 65 2.14 6.15 4.51
C GLU A 65 2.50 4.84 3.79
N VAL A 66 3.78 4.64 3.46
CA VAL A 66 4.28 3.36 2.96
C VAL A 66 4.09 2.26 4.00
N ASP A 67 4.45 2.51 5.25
CA ASP A 67 4.26 1.55 6.34
C ASP A 67 2.78 1.21 6.56
N VAL A 68 1.89 2.21 6.50
CA VAL A 68 0.43 2.01 6.58
C VAL A 68 -0.05 1.12 5.45
N ALA A 69 0.34 1.40 4.20
CA ALA A 69 -0.06 0.60 3.05
C ALA A 69 0.45 -0.84 3.13
N VAL A 70 1.72 -1.04 3.50
CA VAL A 70 2.33 -2.38 3.68
C VAL A 70 1.60 -3.16 4.78
N ARG A 71 1.29 -2.51 5.91
CA ARG A 71 0.53 -3.15 7.00
C ARG A 71 -0.90 -3.48 6.61
N ALA A 72 -1.58 -2.60 5.86
CA ALA A 72 -2.92 -2.86 5.37
C ALA A 72 -2.95 -4.10 4.46
N LEU A 73 -2.03 -4.18 3.50
CA LEU A 73 -1.89 -5.36 2.63
C LEU A 73 -1.52 -6.62 3.43
N GLY A 74 -0.63 -6.49 4.40
CA GLY A 74 -0.27 -7.57 5.32
C GLY A 74 -1.47 -8.09 6.12
N ALA A 75 -2.32 -7.20 6.61
CA ALA A 75 -3.55 -7.57 7.32
C ALA A 75 -4.55 -8.27 6.38
N MET A 76 -4.65 -7.83 5.12
CA MET A 76 -5.56 -8.41 4.13
C MET A 76 -5.24 -9.85 3.72
N ARG A 77 -4.08 -10.37 4.11
CA ARG A 77 -3.76 -11.80 4.00
C ARG A 77 -4.66 -12.68 4.86
N GLN A 78 -5.09 -12.16 6.01
CA GLN A 78 -5.83 -12.90 7.04
C GLN A 78 -7.26 -12.40 7.19
N VAL A 79 -7.48 -11.10 7.01
CA VAL A 79 -8.77 -10.43 7.24
C VAL A 79 -9.26 -9.82 5.95
N ASP A 80 -10.53 -10.00 5.61
CA ASP A 80 -11.05 -9.46 4.36
C ASP A 80 -11.10 -7.92 4.35
N GLY A 81 -10.72 -7.38 3.19
CA GLY A 81 -10.91 -5.97 2.85
C GLY A 81 -12.38 -5.65 2.59
N THR A 82 -12.66 -4.38 2.32
CA THR A 82 -14.03 -3.87 2.18
C THR A 82 -14.78 -4.55 1.02
N SER A 83 -14.12 -4.77 -0.10
CA SER A 83 -14.71 -5.36 -1.30
C SER A 83 -14.97 -6.85 -1.11
N ALA A 84 -14.01 -7.58 -0.52
CA ALA A 84 -14.19 -8.99 -0.20
C ALA A 84 -15.33 -9.21 0.81
N LYS A 85 -15.36 -8.42 1.91
CA LYS A 85 -16.47 -8.44 2.88
C LYS A 85 -17.83 -8.19 2.23
N ARG A 86 -17.89 -7.24 1.30
CA ARG A 86 -19.13 -6.93 0.58
C ARG A 86 -19.57 -8.10 -0.29
N LEU A 87 -18.65 -8.72 -1.04
CA LEU A 87 -18.95 -9.89 -1.85
C LEU A 87 -19.50 -11.03 -0.99
N HIS A 88 -18.84 -11.35 0.12
CA HIS A 88 -19.30 -12.40 1.05
C HIS A 88 -20.68 -12.08 1.61
N GLY A 89 -20.90 -10.86 2.09
CA GLY A 89 -22.20 -10.48 2.67
C GLY A 89 -23.36 -10.54 1.67
N GLU A 90 -23.17 -10.06 0.43
CA GLU A 90 -24.21 -10.17 -0.61
C GLU A 90 -24.45 -11.64 -1.02
N TYR A 91 -23.38 -12.42 -1.14
CA TYR A 91 -23.44 -13.84 -1.52
C TYR A 91 -24.11 -14.69 -0.43
N GLU A 92 -23.76 -14.51 0.85
CA GLU A 92 -24.36 -15.24 1.97
C GLU A 92 -25.85 -14.93 2.13
N ALA A 93 -26.28 -13.70 1.82
CA ALA A 93 -27.67 -13.30 1.94
C ALA A 93 -28.57 -13.83 0.82
N SER A 94 -28.04 -14.02 -0.39
CA SER A 94 -28.89 -14.19 -1.58
C SER A 94 -28.30 -15.04 -2.71
N GLU A 95 -27.08 -15.55 -2.57
CA GLU A 95 -26.31 -16.20 -3.65
C GLU A 95 -26.11 -15.29 -4.87
N THR A 96 -26.25 -13.97 -4.67
CA THR A 96 -26.05 -12.96 -5.71
C THR A 96 -24.94 -11.99 -5.35
N PHE A 97 -24.39 -11.34 -6.37
CA PHE A 97 -23.54 -10.17 -6.20
C PHE A 97 -23.99 -9.10 -7.19
N LYS A 98 -24.31 -7.91 -6.68
CA LYS A 98 -24.90 -6.81 -7.46
C LYS A 98 -26.13 -7.26 -8.27
N GLY A 99 -26.96 -8.13 -7.69
CA GLY A 99 -28.18 -8.64 -8.31
C GLY A 99 -27.96 -9.68 -9.41
N VAL A 100 -26.75 -10.22 -9.56
CA VAL A 100 -26.44 -11.31 -10.50
C VAL A 100 -26.15 -12.59 -9.73
N ASN A 101 -26.77 -13.70 -10.12
CA ASN A 101 -26.52 -15.01 -9.52
C ASN A 101 -25.07 -15.41 -9.68
N VAL A 102 -24.46 -15.84 -8.58
CA VAL A 102 -23.07 -16.29 -8.52
C VAL A 102 -23.04 -17.81 -8.40
N SER A 103 -22.08 -18.45 -9.06
CA SER A 103 -21.94 -19.90 -8.95
C SER A 103 -21.58 -20.31 -7.53
N GLN A 104 -22.15 -21.41 -7.01
CA GLN A 104 -21.75 -21.94 -5.72
C GLN A 104 -20.26 -22.36 -5.71
N PRO A 105 -19.46 -21.92 -4.72
CA PRO A 105 -18.05 -22.28 -4.66
C PRO A 105 -17.85 -23.70 -4.16
N SER A 106 -16.97 -24.44 -4.85
CA SER A 106 -16.47 -25.72 -4.33
C SER A 106 -15.40 -25.50 -3.25
N ASP A 107 -15.12 -26.52 -2.44
CA ASP A 107 -13.99 -26.47 -1.49
C ASP A 107 -12.65 -26.24 -2.19
N ARG A 108 -12.52 -26.69 -3.44
CA ARG A 108 -11.33 -26.44 -4.25
C ARG A 108 -11.19 -24.96 -4.58
N ASP A 109 -12.30 -24.28 -4.88
CA ASP A 109 -12.29 -22.86 -5.21
C ASP A 109 -11.93 -22.02 -3.99
N LYS A 110 -12.50 -22.34 -2.82
CA LYS A 110 -12.15 -21.67 -1.55
C LYS A 110 -10.66 -21.80 -1.24
N ARG A 111 -10.09 -23.01 -1.37
CA ARG A 111 -8.64 -23.23 -1.18
C ARG A 111 -7.79 -22.44 -2.18
N LYS A 112 -8.21 -22.35 -3.45
CA LYS A 112 -7.50 -21.55 -4.45
C LYS A 112 -7.52 -20.07 -4.11
N ALA A 113 -8.69 -19.55 -3.72
CA ALA A 113 -8.85 -18.16 -3.32
C ALA A 113 -7.94 -17.82 -2.13
N GLU A 114 -7.84 -18.68 -1.12
CA GLU A 114 -6.98 -18.47 0.04
C GLU A 114 -5.49 -18.43 -0.32
N VAL A 115 -5.03 -19.38 -1.15
CA VAL A 115 -3.65 -19.41 -1.65
C VAL A 115 -3.35 -18.16 -2.47
N PHE A 116 -4.26 -17.79 -3.37
CA PHE A 116 -4.14 -16.57 -4.16
C PHE A 116 -4.09 -15.33 -3.26
N ARG A 117 -5.00 -15.18 -2.28
CA ARG A 117 -5.06 -14.06 -1.35
C ARG A 117 -3.73 -13.87 -0.62
N SER A 118 -3.23 -14.95 -0.01
CA SER A 118 -1.98 -14.91 0.76
C SER A 118 -0.79 -14.55 -0.12
N GLY A 119 -0.64 -15.21 -1.27
CA GLY A 119 0.47 -14.95 -2.19
C GLY A 119 0.42 -13.54 -2.80
N PHE A 120 -0.77 -13.12 -3.28
CA PHE A 120 -0.98 -11.83 -3.92
C PHE A 120 -0.63 -10.66 -2.99
N TYR A 121 -1.20 -10.62 -1.79
CA TYR A 121 -0.93 -9.53 -0.86
C TYR A 121 0.52 -9.53 -0.33
N THR A 122 1.11 -10.72 -0.11
CA THR A 122 2.52 -10.82 0.31
C THR A 122 3.44 -10.23 -0.76
N SER A 123 3.32 -10.71 -2.00
CA SER A 123 4.15 -10.23 -3.11
C SER A 123 3.95 -8.74 -3.39
N LEU A 124 2.72 -8.22 -3.23
CA LEU A 124 2.45 -6.81 -3.42
C LEU A 124 3.07 -5.93 -2.32
N ALA A 125 2.96 -6.32 -1.05
CA ALA A 125 3.57 -5.61 0.07
C ALA A 125 5.10 -5.55 -0.08
N GLU A 126 5.73 -6.69 -0.39
CA GLU A 126 7.18 -6.76 -0.67
C GLU A 126 7.58 -5.88 -1.86
N ASN A 127 6.75 -5.82 -2.91
CA ASN A 127 7.01 -4.99 -4.07
C ASN A 127 7.02 -3.49 -3.75
N ILE A 128 6.04 -3.03 -2.96
CA ILE A 128 5.94 -1.64 -2.51
C ILE A 128 7.18 -1.28 -1.69
N GLN A 129 7.52 -2.11 -0.70
CA GLN A 129 8.62 -1.85 0.21
C GLN A 129 9.95 -1.78 -0.56
N ARG A 130 10.19 -2.73 -1.47
CA ARG A 130 11.38 -2.74 -2.33
C ARG A 130 11.46 -1.53 -3.27
N ARG A 131 10.36 -1.12 -3.89
CA ARG A 131 10.37 -0.04 -4.89
C ARG A 131 10.49 1.35 -4.27
N LEU A 132 9.80 1.57 -3.16
CA LEU A 132 9.76 2.89 -2.53
C LEU A 132 10.95 3.12 -1.61
N ASP A 133 11.58 2.05 -1.13
CA ASP A 133 12.77 2.12 -0.29
C ASP A 133 14.02 1.52 -0.95
N ASP A 134 14.09 1.47 -2.28
CA ASP A 134 15.23 0.92 -3.04
C ASP A 134 16.55 1.59 -2.65
N ASN A 135 16.48 2.90 -2.42
CA ASN A 135 17.61 3.70 -1.94
C ASN A 135 17.62 3.86 -0.42
N GLY A 136 16.82 3.17 0.39
CA GLY A 136 16.83 3.27 1.86
C GLY A 136 16.56 4.66 2.44
N ILE A 137 16.16 5.65 1.62
CA ILE A 137 15.93 7.03 2.05
C ILE A 137 14.64 7.11 2.86
N ILE A 138 13.62 6.36 2.44
CA ILE A 138 12.32 6.33 3.09
C ILE A 138 12.48 5.72 4.49
N SER A 139 13.11 4.55 4.62
CA SER A 139 13.35 3.93 5.93
C SER A 139 14.31 4.73 6.81
N ALA A 140 15.35 5.35 6.23
CA ALA A 140 16.26 6.21 6.99
C ALA A 140 15.53 7.46 7.53
N SER A 141 14.57 8.02 6.78
CA SER A 141 13.81 9.19 7.19
C SER A 141 12.98 8.98 8.45
N ALA A 142 12.73 7.72 8.85
CA ALA A 142 12.10 7.41 10.12
C ALA A 142 12.86 7.99 11.33
N ALA A 143 14.18 8.20 11.21
CA ALA A 143 14.99 8.85 12.24
C ALA A 143 14.65 10.33 12.44
N LEU A 144 14.12 10.99 11.41
CA LEU A 144 13.75 12.41 11.44
C LEU A 144 12.38 12.64 12.09
N ASN A 145 11.63 11.57 12.39
CA ASN A 145 10.36 11.67 13.07
C ASN A 145 10.55 11.59 14.60
N PRO A 146 10.23 12.65 15.37
CA PRO A 146 10.37 12.63 16.82
C PRO A 146 9.56 11.55 17.52
N SER A 147 8.45 11.08 16.93
CA SER A 147 7.66 10.00 17.52
C SER A 147 8.40 8.67 17.58
N ASN A 148 9.51 8.54 16.85
CA ASN A 148 10.33 7.33 16.80
C ASN A 148 11.57 7.42 17.71
N TRP A 149 11.76 8.54 18.42
CA TRP A 149 12.94 8.74 19.25
C TRP A 149 12.83 7.98 20.58
N PRO A 150 13.95 7.47 21.10
CA PRO A 150 14.00 6.86 22.43
C PRO A 150 13.53 7.81 23.54
N PRO A 151 12.86 7.29 24.58
CA PRO A 151 12.47 8.08 25.74
C PRO A 151 13.68 8.51 26.58
N ASP A 152 14.75 7.71 26.57
CA ASP A 152 16.03 8.02 27.21
C ASP A 152 16.78 9.15 26.48
N GLU A 153 17.35 10.08 27.24
CA GLU A 153 17.98 11.29 26.71
C GLU A 153 19.32 11.00 26.02
N ASP A 154 20.15 10.16 26.64
CA ASP A 154 21.48 9.81 26.11
C ASP A 154 21.34 8.98 24.82
N GLU A 155 20.42 8.02 24.80
CA GLU A 155 20.09 7.25 23.58
C GLU A 155 19.48 8.13 22.50
N ARG A 156 18.62 9.08 22.86
CA ARG A 156 18.00 10.01 21.90
C ARG A 156 19.02 10.87 21.20
N ILE A 157 19.97 11.44 21.92
CA ILE A 157 20.99 12.34 21.34
C ILE A 157 21.77 11.64 20.22
N LEU A 158 22.04 10.34 20.34
CA LEU A 158 22.76 9.57 19.31
C LEU A 158 21.85 8.88 18.29
N TYR A 159 20.53 8.86 18.53
CA TYR A 159 19.58 8.17 17.68
C TYR A 159 19.54 8.76 16.26
N GLY A 160 19.73 7.90 15.27
CA GLY A 160 19.52 8.24 13.86
C GLY A 160 20.71 8.86 13.13
N ASP A 161 21.86 9.05 13.79
CA ASP A 161 23.05 9.67 13.20
C ASP A 161 23.52 8.94 11.93
N GLU A 162 23.61 7.60 11.98
CA GLU A 162 23.96 6.78 10.81
C GLU A 162 22.95 6.92 9.67
N LYS A 163 21.66 6.98 10.00
CA LYS A 163 20.56 7.12 9.03
C LYS A 163 20.62 8.49 8.37
N LEU A 164 20.92 9.53 9.12
CA LEU A 164 21.06 10.89 8.64
C LEU A 164 22.24 11.03 7.66
N LEU A 165 23.40 10.47 8.00
CA LEU A 165 24.56 10.43 7.11
C LEU A 165 24.28 9.61 5.84
N ALA A 166 23.50 8.53 5.96
CA ALA A 166 23.08 7.73 4.80
C ALA A 166 22.16 8.54 3.86
N ILE A 167 21.23 9.34 4.40
CA ILE A 167 20.38 10.23 3.60
C ILE A 167 21.24 11.27 2.87
N GLN A 168 22.13 11.95 3.59
CA GLN A 168 23.03 12.97 3.01
C GLN A 168 23.85 12.39 1.85
N LYS A 169 24.48 11.23 2.06
CA LYS A 169 25.28 10.54 1.05
C LYS A 169 24.47 10.20 -0.20
N LYS A 170 23.22 9.76 -0.04
CA LYS A 170 22.38 9.30 -1.16
C LYS A 170 21.71 10.43 -1.93
N LEU A 171 21.38 11.54 -1.26
CA LEU A 171 20.83 12.71 -1.92
C LEU A 171 21.91 13.54 -2.65
N ALA A 172 23.19 13.16 -2.51
CA ALA A 172 24.33 13.87 -3.10
C ALA A 172 24.25 15.39 -2.90
N VAL A 173 23.69 15.80 -1.76
CA VAL A 173 23.62 17.21 -1.42
C VAL A 173 25.06 17.60 -1.11
N ASP A 174 25.66 18.37 -2.01
CA ASP A 174 26.88 19.12 -1.74
C ASP A 174 26.52 20.27 -0.79
N ILE A 175 26.15 19.89 0.43
CA ILE A 175 26.13 20.82 1.53
C ILE A 175 27.60 21.10 1.73
N GLY A 176 28.07 22.29 1.37
CA GLY A 176 29.45 22.73 1.65
C GLY A 176 29.78 22.80 3.15
N GLU A 177 29.05 22.06 3.98
CA GLU A 177 29.10 21.94 5.42
C GLU A 177 29.61 20.53 5.77
N SER A 178 30.55 20.47 6.70
CA SER A 178 31.08 19.21 7.22
C SER A 178 29.95 18.39 7.88
N ASN A 179 29.99 17.05 7.75
CA ASN A 179 29.09 16.12 8.46
C ASN A 179 28.94 16.45 9.96
N ALA A 180 29.98 17.04 10.56
CA ALA A 180 29.97 17.50 11.95
C ALA A 180 28.96 18.61 12.23
N ILE A 181 28.73 19.53 11.29
CA ILE A 181 27.76 20.64 11.44
C ILE A 181 26.34 20.07 11.41
N LEU A 182 26.06 19.21 10.43
CA LEU A 182 24.76 18.59 10.25
C LEU A 182 24.35 17.70 11.43
N LEU A 183 25.28 16.91 11.96
CA LEU A 183 25.05 16.12 13.18
C LEU A 183 24.83 17.02 14.40
N LYS A 184 25.60 18.10 14.53
CA LYS A 184 25.44 19.06 15.62
C LYS A 184 24.04 19.71 15.59
N GLU A 185 23.58 20.18 14.44
CA GLU A 185 22.23 20.75 14.30
C GLU A 185 21.15 19.73 14.63
N PHE A 186 21.32 18.47 14.21
CA PHE A 186 20.37 17.41 14.53
C PHE A 186 20.34 17.06 16.02
N HIS A 187 21.51 17.05 16.69
CA HIS A 187 21.60 16.89 18.14
C HIS A 187 20.91 18.05 18.88
N GLU A 188 21.16 19.30 18.46
CA GLU A 188 20.52 20.48 19.04
C GLU A 188 19.00 20.42 18.91
N LEU A 189 18.48 19.99 17.77
CA LEU A 189 17.04 19.81 17.52
C LEU A 189 16.43 18.75 18.46
N LYS A 190 17.16 17.67 18.75
CA LYS A 190 16.74 16.61 19.68
C LYS A 190 16.70 17.07 21.14
N CYS A 191 17.62 17.96 21.55
CA CYS A 191 17.67 18.52 22.90
C CYS A 191 16.60 19.60 23.15
N HIS A 192 16.34 20.48 22.17
CA HIS A 192 15.45 21.65 22.35
C HIS A 192 14.00 21.42 21.86
N GLY A 193 13.74 20.25 21.25
CA GLY A 193 12.46 19.91 20.63
C GLY A 193 12.15 20.75 19.38
N ILE A 194 11.06 20.42 18.68
CA ILE A 194 10.55 21.22 17.56
C ILE A 194 9.88 22.50 18.12
N THR A 195 10.66 23.40 18.70
CA THR A 195 10.23 24.77 18.95
C THR A 195 10.76 25.60 17.78
N GLY A 196 9.86 25.91 16.85
CA GLY A 196 10.20 26.54 15.57
C GLY A 196 10.97 27.85 15.73
N LYS A 197 12.30 27.76 15.62
CA LYS A 197 13.18 28.81 15.12
C LYS A 197 14.23 28.14 14.27
N ALA A 198 13.89 27.92 13.00
CA ALA A 198 14.90 27.72 11.97
C ALA A 198 15.75 29.00 11.95
N THR A 199 16.89 28.97 12.62
CA THR A 199 17.91 30.01 12.48
C THR A 199 18.45 29.87 11.07
N VAL A 200 17.94 30.69 10.16
CA VAL A 200 18.48 30.83 8.81
C VAL A 200 19.92 31.30 8.98
N TYR A 201 20.89 30.41 8.82
CA TYR A 201 22.28 30.80 8.62
C TYR A 201 22.38 31.47 7.25
N SER A 202 22.17 32.79 7.23
CA SER A 202 22.52 33.63 6.09
C SER A 202 24.04 33.59 5.95
N LYS A 203 24.52 32.98 4.87
CA LYS A 203 25.94 33.07 4.46
C LYS A 203 26.32 34.56 4.30
N GLN A 204 27.33 34.99 5.05
CA GLN A 204 28.13 36.18 4.75
C GLN A 204 29.32 35.79 3.89
#